data_AF-A0A5B8UE22-F1
#
_entry.id   AF-A0A5B8UE22-F1
#
_cell.length_a   1.000
_cell.length_b   1.000
_cell.length_c   1.000
_cell.angle_alpha   90.00
_cell.angle_beta   90.00
_cell.angle_gamma   90.00
#
_symmetry.space_group_name_H-M   'P 1'
#
loop_
_entity.id
_entity.type
_entity.pdbx_description
1 polymer ?
#
loop_
_entity_poly.entity_id
_entity_poly.type
_entity_poly.pdbx_seq_one_letter_code
_entity_poly.pdbx_strand_id
1 'polypeptide(L)'
;MDITQIWGNKADIGPLEIVARSAVMFVYMIILLRITGMRTFGKGDVFDDILTILYGAVLARGIVGATPFVSAMASGAALVCLHFVFSKLTYFNKGFGRLIKGKPFLLYKNGRFERRNMEKSNISEHDIMEELRINVQKDSLTDIEEVRLERTGEVSFVKKT
;
A
#
# COMPACT_ATOMS: atom_id res chain seq x y z
N MET A 1 -6.12 29.23 -28.18
CA MET A 1 -5.70 29.16 -26.77
C MET A 1 -4.43 28.34 -26.74
N ASP A 2 -3.29 28.96 -26.48
CA ASP A 2 -1.99 28.27 -26.53
C ASP A 2 -1.93 27.13 -25.52
N ILE A 3 -1.51 25.94 -25.99
CA ILE A 3 -1.36 24.73 -25.18
C ILE A 3 -0.48 25.02 -23.95
N THR A 4 0.52 25.89 -24.08
CA THR A 4 1.42 26.28 -22.99
C THR A 4 0.72 27.04 -21.86
N GLN A 5 -0.41 27.72 -22.12
CA GLN A 5 -1.18 28.40 -21.07
C GLN A 5 -2.03 27.44 -20.23
N ILE A 6 -2.39 26.26 -20.74
CA ILE A 6 -3.24 25.29 -20.02
C ILE A 6 -2.43 24.48 -19.00
N TRP A 7 -1.10 24.46 -19.13
CA TRP A 7 -0.21 23.59 -18.34
C TRP A 7 0.74 24.35 -17.39
N GLY A 8 0.68 25.69 -17.40
CA GLY A 8 1.47 26.57 -16.54
C GLY A 8 0.92 26.73 -15.12
N ASN A 9 1.70 27.40 -14.26
CA ASN A 9 1.27 27.80 -12.92
C ASN A 9 0.27 28.95 -13.05
N LYS A 10 -0.99 28.74 -12.65
CA LYS A 10 -2.05 29.75 -12.74
C LYS A 10 -2.75 29.85 -11.39
N ALA A 11 -2.89 31.08 -10.91
CA ALA A 11 -3.59 31.39 -9.67
C ALA A 11 -5.11 31.16 -9.79
N ASP A 12 -5.67 31.33 -10.99
CA ASP A 12 -7.08 31.09 -11.29
C ASP A 12 -7.22 30.05 -12.41
N ILE A 13 -7.72 28.87 -12.04
CA ILE A 13 -7.94 27.76 -12.97
C ILE A 13 -9.44 27.63 -13.16
N GLY A 14 -9.91 27.79 -14.40
CA GLY A 14 -11.33 27.69 -14.72
C GLY A 14 -11.87 26.26 -14.52
N PRO A 15 -13.18 26.07 -14.26
CA PRO A 15 -13.78 24.75 -14.06
C PRO A 15 -13.50 23.76 -15.20
N LEU A 16 -13.56 24.24 -16.45
CA LEU A 16 -13.28 23.41 -17.63
C LEU A 16 -11.81 22.95 -17.70
N GLU A 17 -10.88 23.81 -17.29
CA GLU A 17 -9.45 23.48 -17.23
C GLU A 17 -9.18 22.41 -16.16
N ILE A 18 -9.85 22.50 -15.00
CA ILE A 18 -9.76 21.47 -13.95
C ILE A 18 -10.29 20.12 -14.47
N VAL A 19 -11.43 20.10 -15.17
CA VAL A 19 -11.98 18.85 -15.75
C VAL A 19 -11.00 18.25 -16.75
N ALA A 20 -10.43 19.06 -17.65
CA ALA A 20 -9.45 18.59 -18.63
C ALA A 20 -8.18 18.05 -17.95
N ARG A 21 -7.61 18.78 -16.97
CA ARG A 21 -6.44 18.32 -16.20
C ARG A 21 -6.74 17.03 -15.44
N SER A 22 -7.94 16.88 -14.87
CA SER A 22 -8.40 15.67 -14.17
C SER A 22 -8.45 14.47 -15.11
N ALA A 23 -9.04 14.61 -16.29
CA ALA A 23 -9.12 13.52 -17.27
C ALA A 23 -7.72 13.06 -17.71
N VAL A 24 -6.82 14.01 -18.00
CA VAL A 24 -5.45 13.67 -18.42
C VAL A 24 -4.65 13.04 -17.28
N MET A 25 -4.72 13.58 -16.06
CA MET A 25 -4.04 12.99 -14.88
C MET A 25 -4.56 11.60 -14.54
N PHE A 26 -5.85 11.35 -14.70
CA PHE A 26 -6.45 10.04 -14.48
C PHE A 26 -5.91 9.00 -15.46
N VAL A 27 -5.96 9.29 -16.77
CA VAL A 27 -5.41 8.40 -17.81
C VAL A 27 -3.91 8.20 -17.60
N TYR A 28 -3.19 9.26 -17.29
CA TYR A 28 -1.76 9.22 -16.97
C TYR A 28 -1.44 8.27 -15.80
N MET A 29 -2.18 8.38 -14.69
CA MET A 29 -1.96 7.50 -13.54
C MET A 29 -2.29 6.05 -13.88
N ILE A 30 -3.35 5.77 -14.64
CA ILE A 30 -3.66 4.41 -15.09
C ILE A 30 -2.48 3.81 -15.86
N ILE A 31 -1.88 4.57 -16.77
CA ILE A 31 -0.71 4.12 -17.54
C ILE A 31 0.46 3.80 -16.61
N LEU A 32 0.77 4.71 -15.69
CA LEU A 32 1.86 4.52 -14.73
C LEU A 32 1.65 3.29 -13.83
N LEU A 33 0.47 3.12 -13.25
CA LEU A 33 0.13 1.99 -12.39
C LEU A 33 0.13 0.66 -13.17
N ARG A 34 -0.14 0.70 -14.46
CA ARG A 34 -0.04 -0.50 -15.30
C ARG A 34 1.40 -0.93 -15.54
N ILE A 35 2.34 0.04 -15.60
CA ILE A 35 3.79 -0.23 -15.74
C ILE A 35 4.35 -0.89 -14.47
N THR A 36 3.87 -0.51 -13.28
CA THR A 36 4.33 -1.11 -12.00
C THR A 36 3.90 -2.57 -11.82
N GLY A 37 2.90 -3.04 -12.59
CA GLY A 37 2.38 -4.42 -12.56
C GLY A 37 1.27 -4.62 -11.54
N MET A 38 0.25 -5.40 -11.90
CA MET A 38 -1.04 -5.57 -11.18
C MET A 38 -0.97 -6.17 -9.75
N ARG A 39 0.23 -6.46 -9.21
CA ARG A 39 0.38 -7.08 -7.87
C ARG A 39 0.40 -6.10 -6.70
N THR A 40 0.43 -4.80 -6.95
CA THR A 40 0.57 -3.77 -5.90
C THR A 40 -0.71 -3.54 -5.08
N PHE A 41 -1.88 -3.81 -5.65
CA PHE A 41 -3.17 -3.42 -5.04
C PHE A 41 -3.99 -4.60 -4.49
N GLY A 42 -3.45 -5.82 -4.50
CA GLY A 42 -4.14 -7.02 -4.01
C GLY A 42 -3.59 -7.46 -2.67
N LYS A 43 -4.18 -6.96 -1.57
CA LYS A 43 -3.75 -7.11 -0.16
C LYS A 43 -2.42 -6.41 0.16
N GLY A 44 -2.47 -5.08 0.08
CA GLY A 44 -1.33 -4.17 0.14
C GLY A 44 -0.48 -4.39 1.38
N ASP A 45 0.82 -4.55 1.14
CA ASP A 45 1.81 -4.27 2.17
C ASP A 45 1.62 -2.82 2.64
N VAL A 46 1.90 -2.51 3.90
CA VAL A 46 1.78 -1.12 4.44
C VAL A 46 2.56 -0.13 3.55
N PHE A 47 3.64 -0.59 2.94
CA PHE A 47 4.42 0.17 1.96
C PHE A 47 3.61 0.60 0.73
N ASP A 48 2.77 -0.27 0.18
CA ASP A 48 1.95 0.00 -1.01
C ASP A 48 0.80 0.97 -0.67
N ASP A 49 0.27 0.92 0.56
CA ASP A 49 -0.72 1.89 1.06
C ASP A 49 -0.15 3.30 1.18
N ILE A 50 1.06 3.45 1.72
CA ILE A 50 1.76 4.74 1.80
C ILE A 50 1.93 5.34 0.40
N LEU A 51 2.30 4.52 -0.59
CA LEU A 51 2.47 4.99 -1.95
C LEU A 51 1.15 5.42 -2.59
N THR A 52 0.06 4.70 -2.31
CA THR A 52 -1.28 5.08 -2.76
C THR A 52 -1.65 6.47 -2.27
N ILE A 53 -1.36 6.79 -1.00
CA ILE A 53 -1.57 8.12 -0.43
C ILE A 53 -0.70 9.18 -1.14
N LEU A 54 0.58 8.89 -1.36
CA LEU A 54 1.50 9.79 -2.06
C LEU A 54 1.07 10.07 -3.52
N TYR A 55 0.62 9.04 -4.23
CA TYR A 55 0.08 9.16 -5.58
C TYR A 55 -1.16 10.07 -5.62
N GLY A 56 -2.10 9.87 -4.68
CA GLY A 56 -3.26 10.74 -4.54
C GLY A 56 -2.88 12.20 -4.31
N ALA A 57 -1.90 12.45 -3.45
CA ALA A 57 -1.41 13.80 -3.16
C ALA A 57 -0.78 14.48 -4.39
N VAL A 58 0.05 13.75 -5.15
CA VAL A 58 0.68 14.30 -6.37
C VAL A 58 -0.36 14.57 -7.46
N LEU A 59 -1.32 13.65 -7.66
CA LEU A 59 -2.41 13.84 -8.60
C LEU A 59 -3.25 15.07 -8.27
N ALA A 60 -3.67 15.19 -7.00
CA ALA A 60 -4.48 16.31 -6.55
C ALA A 60 -3.80 17.65 -6.85
N ARG A 61 -2.49 17.78 -6.56
CA ARG A 61 -1.71 18.99 -6.85
C ARG A 61 -1.61 19.32 -8.34
N GLY A 62 -1.50 18.31 -9.19
CA GLY A 62 -1.52 18.49 -10.64
C GLY A 62 -2.88 18.94 -11.18
N ILE A 63 -3.96 18.39 -10.63
CA ILE A 63 -5.34 18.70 -11.00
C ILE A 63 -5.70 20.15 -10.63
N VAL A 64 -5.47 20.53 -9.37
CA VAL A 64 -5.78 21.88 -8.86
C VAL A 64 -4.72 22.91 -9.25
N GLY A 65 -3.70 22.52 -10.03
CA GLY A 65 -2.63 23.38 -10.50
C GLY A 65 -1.80 24.08 -9.44
N ALA A 66 -1.80 23.57 -8.20
CA ALA A 66 -0.87 24.00 -7.15
C ALA A 66 0.59 23.67 -7.48
N THR A 67 0.83 22.87 -8.51
CA THR A 67 2.15 22.57 -9.08
C THR A 67 2.02 22.60 -10.61
N PRO A 68 3.04 23.10 -11.34
CA PRO A 68 3.05 23.05 -12.80
C PRO A 68 2.75 21.63 -13.29
N PHE A 69 1.89 21.50 -14.30
CA PHE A 69 1.32 20.22 -14.67
C PHE A 69 2.39 19.18 -15.03
N VAL A 70 3.38 19.59 -15.84
CA VAL A 70 4.50 18.73 -16.24
C VAL A 70 5.34 18.32 -15.03
N SER A 71 5.55 19.21 -14.06
CA SER A 71 6.28 18.89 -12.82
C SER A 71 5.51 17.92 -11.93
N ALA A 72 4.18 18.04 -11.86
CA ALA A 72 3.33 17.09 -11.16
C ALA A 72 3.35 15.71 -11.84
N MET A 73 3.28 15.65 -13.17
CA MET A 73 3.48 14.42 -13.92
C MET A 73 4.86 13.81 -13.64
N ALA A 74 5.93 14.58 -13.78
CA ALA A 74 7.30 14.12 -13.53
C ALA A 74 7.48 13.57 -12.11
N SER A 75 6.86 14.21 -11.11
CA SER A 75 6.83 13.73 -9.73
C SER A 75 6.13 12.37 -9.61
N GLY A 76 4.98 12.21 -10.27
CA GLY A 76 4.26 10.93 -10.31
C GLY A 76 5.07 9.82 -10.99
N ALA A 77 5.74 10.12 -12.11
CA ALA A 77 6.63 9.18 -12.78
C ALA A 77 7.81 8.78 -11.90
N ALA A 78 8.42 9.75 -11.20
CA ALA A 78 9.53 9.48 -10.27
C ALA A 78 9.09 8.56 -9.13
N LEU A 79 7.92 8.78 -8.53
CA LEU A 79 7.37 7.89 -7.50
C LEU A 79 7.16 6.47 -8.01
N VAL A 80 6.63 6.31 -9.23
CA VAL A 80 6.43 5.01 -9.87
C VAL A 80 7.75 4.32 -10.18
N CYS A 81 8.73 5.04 -10.71
CA CYS A 81 10.07 4.51 -10.91
C CYS A 81 10.70 4.05 -9.59
N LEU A 82 10.55 4.85 -8.53
CA LEU A 82 11.05 4.49 -7.20
C LEU A 82 10.35 3.24 -6.67
N HIS A 83 9.02 3.19 -6.75
CA HIS A 83 8.25 2.01 -6.34
C HIS A 83 8.67 0.76 -7.09
N PHE A 84 8.87 0.86 -8.42
CA PHE A 84 9.36 -0.25 -9.23
C PHE A 84 10.74 -0.72 -8.79
N VAL A 85 11.67 0.21 -8.55
CA VAL A 85 13.03 -0.10 -8.05
C VAL A 85 12.96 -0.79 -6.69
N PHE A 86 12.16 -0.28 -5.75
CA PHE A 86 12.00 -0.88 -4.41
C PHE A 86 11.34 -2.26 -4.49
N SER A 87 10.31 -2.40 -5.30
CA SER A 87 9.64 -3.68 -5.57
C SER A 87 10.63 -4.72 -6.12
N LYS A 88 11.47 -4.33 -7.07
CA LYS A 88 12.51 -5.21 -7.62
C LYS A 88 13.61 -5.51 -6.61
N LEU A 89 14.05 -4.53 -5.82
CA LEU A 89 15.09 -4.72 -4.81
C LEU A 89 14.63 -5.61 -3.65
N THR A 90 13.37 -5.46 -3.21
CA THR A 90 12.78 -6.34 -2.19
C THR A 90 12.59 -7.77 -2.69
N TYR A 91 12.38 -7.97 -4.01
CA TYR A 91 12.35 -9.29 -4.64
C TYR A 91 13.73 -9.98 -4.61
N PHE A 92 14.81 -9.28 -4.97
CA PHE A 92 16.15 -9.87 -5.01
C PHE A 92 16.82 -9.98 -3.64
N ASN A 93 16.54 -9.06 -2.71
CA ASN A 93 17.18 -9.02 -1.40
C ASN A 93 16.15 -9.23 -0.27
N LYS A 94 16.11 -10.46 0.28
CA LYS A 94 15.24 -10.81 1.42
C LYS A 94 15.50 -9.97 2.68
N GLY A 95 16.73 -9.47 2.88
CA GLY A 95 17.07 -8.57 3.99
C GLY A 95 16.43 -7.20 3.81
N PHE A 96 16.59 -6.60 2.63
CA PHE A 96 15.94 -5.34 2.27
C PHE A 96 14.42 -5.47 2.26
N GLY A 97 13.91 -6.59 1.74
CA GLY A 97 12.52 -6.98 1.87
C GLY A 97 12.05 -6.93 3.31
N ARG A 98 12.78 -7.54 4.26
CA ARG A 98 12.41 -7.52 5.68
C ARG A 98 12.46 -6.14 6.32
N LEU A 99 13.37 -5.27 5.88
CA LEU A 99 13.49 -3.91 6.39
C LEU A 99 12.31 -3.03 5.97
N ILE A 100 11.93 -3.08 4.68
CA ILE A 100 10.88 -2.22 4.12
C ILE A 100 9.48 -2.78 4.40
N LYS A 101 9.31 -4.09 4.23
CA LYS A 101 8.02 -4.80 4.27
C LYS A 101 7.80 -5.60 5.55
N GLY A 102 8.65 -5.41 6.56
CA GLY A 102 8.61 -6.18 7.80
C GLY A 102 8.81 -7.69 7.61
N LYS A 103 8.47 -8.48 8.63
CA LYS A 103 8.50 -9.95 8.60
C LYS A 103 7.25 -10.48 9.31
N PRO A 104 6.72 -11.65 8.92
CA PRO A 104 5.64 -12.24 9.66
C PRO A 104 6.11 -12.69 11.05
N PHE A 105 5.22 -12.64 12.03
CA PHE A 105 5.45 -13.13 13.38
C PHE A 105 4.58 -14.36 13.64
N LEU A 106 5.20 -15.45 14.08
CA LEU A 106 4.46 -16.61 14.60
C LEU A 106 3.90 -16.24 15.97
N LEU A 107 2.58 -16.24 16.12
CA LEU A 107 1.90 -15.84 17.36
C LEU A 107 1.41 -17.04 18.17
N TYR A 108 1.00 -18.11 17.51
CA TYR A 108 0.53 -19.34 18.15
C TYR A 108 0.92 -20.55 17.29
N LYS A 109 1.37 -21.62 17.94
CA LYS A 109 1.66 -22.89 17.26
C LYS A 109 1.48 -24.07 18.22
N ASN A 110 0.89 -25.16 17.74
CA ASN A 110 0.82 -26.44 18.46
C ASN A 110 0.30 -26.30 19.91
N GLY A 111 -0.75 -25.51 20.13
CA GLY A 111 -1.33 -25.34 21.47
C GLY A 111 -0.70 -24.24 22.32
N ARG A 112 0.35 -23.55 21.85
CA ARG A 112 1.11 -22.58 22.67
C ARG A 112 1.21 -21.22 21.98
N PHE A 113 1.07 -20.17 22.77
CA PHE A 113 1.33 -18.80 22.33
C PHE A 113 2.82 -18.48 22.38
N GLU A 114 3.31 -17.86 21.31
CA GLU A 114 4.69 -17.37 21.17
C GLU A 114 4.81 -15.97 21.76
N ARG A 115 4.79 -15.89 23.10
CA ARG A 115 4.76 -14.62 23.86
C ARG A 115 5.82 -13.60 23.44
N ARG A 116 7.04 -14.05 23.14
CA ARG A 116 8.12 -13.18 22.68
C ARG A 116 7.83 -12.49 21.35
N ASN A 117 7.10 -13.15 20.45
CA ASN A 117 6.71 -12.56 19.17
C ASN A 117 5.53 -11.63 19.35
N MET A 118 4.56 -12.01 20.18
CA MET A 118 3.42 -11.18 20.58
C MET A 118 3.85 -9.85 21.21
N GLU A 119 4.82 -9.87 22.12
CA GLU A 119 5.43 -8.66 22.71
C GLU A 119 6.11 -7.79 21.65
N LYS A 120 6.85 -8.39 20.72
CA LYS A 120 7.55 -7.64 19.65
C LYS A 120 6.61 -7.02 18.63
N SER A 121 5.44 -7.63 18.42
CA SER A 121 4.44 -7.14 17.49
C SER A 121 3.32 -6.34 18.15
N ASN A 122 3.37 -6.13 19.47
CA ASN A 122 2.30 -5.51 20.25
C ASN A 122 0.91 -6.14 20.00
N ILE A 123 0.86 -7.47 19.89
CA ILE A 123 -0.40 -8.23 19.72
C ILE A 123 -0.68 -9.00 20.99
N SER A 124 -1.87 -8.83 21.56
CA SER A 124 -2.35 -9.55 22.73
C SER A 124 -3.08 -10.85 22.35
N GLU A 125 -3.33 -11.71 23.34
CA GLU A 125 -4.20 -12.87 23.13
C GLU A 125 -5.64 -12.44 22.81
N HIS A 126 -6.08 -11.29 23.31
CA HIS A 126 -7.41 -10.76 23.03
C HIS A 126 -7.57 -10.43 21.55
N ASP A 127 -6.57 -9.75 20.96
CA ASP A 127 -6.57 -9.39 19.54
C ASP A 127 -6.60 -10.65 18.65
N ILE A 128 -5.85 -11.70 19.02
CA ILE A 128 -5.88 -12.98 18.31
C ILE A 128 -7.27 -13.62 18.37
N MET A 129 -7.90 -13.61 19.54
CA MET A 129 -9.24 -14.18 19.73
C MET A 129 -10.34 -13.36 19.04
N GLU A 130 -10.18 -12.03 18.96
CA GLU A 130 -11.05 -11.16 18.18
C GLU A 130 -10.95 -11.47 16.68
N GLU A 131 -9.73 -11.53 16.14
CA GLU A 131 -9.49 -11.87 14.73
C GLU A 131 -9.99 -13.29 14.39
N LEU A 132 -9.91 -14.22 15.35
CA LEU A 132 -10.45 -15.56 15.20
C LEU A 132 -11.98 -15.54 15.03
N ARG A 133 -12.69 -14.70 15.78
CA ARG A 133 -14.15 -14.55 15.68
C ARG A 133 -14.55 -13.89 14.37
N ILE A 134 -13.86 -12.81 13.99
CA ILE A 134 -14.14 -12.04 12.78
C ILE A 134 -13.91 -12.89 11.52
N ASN A 135 -12.76 -13.55 11.41
CA ASN A 135 -12.35 -14.21 10.16
C ASN A 135 -12.66 -15.71 10.11
N VAL A 136 -12.68 -16.40 11.25
CA VAL A 136 -12.83 -17.85 11.32
C VAL A 136 -14.17 -18.26 11.94
N GLN A 137 -14.90 -17.33 12.57
CA GLN A 137 -16.20 -17.56 13.21
C GLN A 137 -16.12 -18.68 14.28
N LYS A 138 -15.07 -18.65 15.10
CA LYS A 138 -14.84 -19.60 16.20
C LYS A 138 -14.49 -18.87 17.50
N ASP A 139 -14.83 -19.51 18.61
CA ASP A 139 -14.51 -19.04 19.97
C ASP A 139 -13.31 -19.73 20.61
N SER A 140 -12.68 -20.70 19.93
CA SER A 140 -11.52 -21.44 20.45
C SER A 140 -10.50 -21.78 19.37
N LEU A 141 -9.23 -21.80 19.77
CA LEU A 141 -8.08 -22.21 18.95
C LEU A 141 -7.91 -23.74 18.83
N THR A 142 -8.85 -24.54 19.34
CA THR A 142 -8.76 -26.02 19.36
C THR A 142 -8.42 -26.61 17.98
N ASP A 143 -9.02 -26.08 16.92
CA ASP A 143 -8.85 -26.56 15.54
C ASP A 143 -7.78 -25.80 14.75
N ILE A 144 -7.05 -24.89 15.41
CA ILE A 144 -6.01 -24.06 14.81
C ILE A 144 -4.65 -24.67 15.12
N GLU A 145 -3.85 -24.88 14.08
CA GLU A 145 -2.47 -25.35 14.19
C GLU A 145 -1.52 -24.18 14.41
N GLU A 146 -1.72 -23.10 13.65
CA GLU A 146 -0.82 -21.96 13.60
C GLU A 146 -1.58 -20.63 13.45
N VAL A 147 -1.12 -19.60 14.15
CA VAL A 147 -1.56 -18.21 13.96
C VAL A 147 -0.33 -17.36 13.66
N ARG A 148 -0.41 -16.54 12.61
CA ARG A 148 0.68 -15.64 12.20
C ARG A 148 0.15 -14.21 12.07
N LEU A 149 0.94 -13.24 12.50
CA LEU A 149 0.81 -11.87 12.05
C LEU A 149 1.53 -11.75 10.71
N GLU A 150 0.82 -11.46 9.64
CA GLU A 150 1.38 -11.28 8.32
C GLU A 150 2.03 -9.90 8.17
N ARG A 151 2.77 -9.72 7.07
CA ARG A 151 3.47 -8.47 6.74
C ARG A 151 2.51 -7.30 6.51
N THR A 152 1.29 -7.62 6.08
CA THR A 152 0.19 -6.68 5.91
C THR A 152 -0.37 -6.17 7.24
N GLY A 153 -0.02 -6.81 8.37
CA GLY A 153 -0.64 -6.56 9.67
C GLY A 153 -1.88 -7.41 9.92
N GLU A 154 -2.36 -8.18 8.93
CA GLU A 154 -3.48 -9.11 9.11
C GLU A 154 -3.04 -10.35 9.91
N VAL A 155 -3.95 -10.89 10.72
CA VAL A 155 -3.75 -12.17 11.40
C VAL A 155 -4.28 -13.31 10.53
N SER A 156 -3.41 -14.27 10.22
CA SER A 156 -3.74 -15.47 9.46
C SER A 156 -3.84 -16.70 10.36
N PHE A 157 -4.73 -17.63 10.00
CA PHE A 157 -5.02 -18.85 10.75
C PHE A 157 -4.84 -20.09 9.87
N VAL A 158 -4.04 -21.05 10.31
CA VAL A 158 -3.87 -22.36 9.67
C VAL A 158 -4.59 -23.41 10.51
N LYS A 159 -5.50 -24.18 9.91
CA LYS A 159 -6.25 -25.24 10.59
C LYS A 159 -5.41 -26.50 10.70
N LYS A 160 -5.63 -27.27 11.77
CA LYS A 160 -5.07 -28.62 11.90
C LYS A 160 -5.57 -29.50 10.76
N THR A 161 -4.66 -30.28 10.18
CA THR A 161 -5.00 -31.34 9.20
C THR A 161 -5.47 -32.59 9.93
#